data_AF-A0A529LVZ2-F1
#
_entry.id   AF-A0A529LVZ2-F1
#
_cell.length_a   1.000
_cell.length_b   1.000
_cell.length_c   1.000
_cell.angle_alpha   90.00
_cell.angle_beta   90.00
_cell.angle_gamma   90.00
#
_symmetry.space_group_name_H-M   'P 1'
#
loop_
_entity.id
_entity.type
_entity.pdbx_description
1 polymer ?
#
loop_
_entity_poly.entity_id
_entity_poly.type
_entity_poly.pdbx_seq_one_letter_code
_entity_poly.pdbx_strand_id
1 'polypeptide(L)'
;LQKGADAFALAAAAELDGSSGSWARAERAMAMLVDNESNFSTAGRVGLTSGQPGGTQVCNSAGSISWCFLRAIPATDGTRITTANQASYLADASPATGETQTRFIQVTVVPTGFAAIFPASFVTAGASGSFNVDAVAVAGFTSGVCNYTPVFMCNPYEMVNGTNSAGGVTLEQAAADPAVRRRLIELRTVGNNAAYGPGNFGFLEPPAGVGNGAQALAQTIATSTPIGCYSAQGVSTKTGQNTGPVQDAFNVRFGIRSSGNQFNSPEYGPAANVRKGASSGGGGNGNGGGNQCPQYNQLTFGTPNMGLPRDVTTPYMGGRMGDGNWSFSTYWSTNFGSASYPASWATNTPTRYDVYKYEMSAGLVGTASAGGEVGTPPSSCQPPVTTVDRRLLYGALLDCSALQAAGNNLNGNSTNLPVKAFASFFITEPVGGASTGASVMVELVDITGRGGQGTLDNFLRDEAQLYR
;
A
#
# COMPACT_ATOMS: atom_id res chain seq x y z
N LEU A 1 -33.02 6.85 -16.55
CA LEU A 1 -31.94 7.84 -16.74
C LEU A 1 -31.03 7.92 -15.52
N GLN A 2 -31.50 8.35 -14.33
CA GLN A 2 -30.62 8.54 -13.15
C GLN A 2 -29.79 7.30 -12.80
N LYS A 3 -30.41 6.11 -12.71
CA LYS A 3 -29.68 4.86 -12.45
C LYS A 3 -28.57 4.58 -13.48
N GLY A 4 -28.78 4.95 -14.74
CA GLY A 4 -27.78 4.81 -15.80
C GLY A 4 -26.63 5.79 -15.59
N ALA A 5 -26.92 7.06 -15.30
CA ALA A 5 -25.91 8.07 -14.96
C ALA A 5 -25.08 7.63 -13.75
N ASP A 6 -25.75 7.16 -12.68
CA ASP A 6 -25.11 6.67 -11.46
C ASP A 6 -24.21 5.46 -11.75
N ALA A 7 -24.67 4.49 -12.55
CA ALA A 7 -23.90 3.31 -12.91
C ALA A 7 -22.65 3.66 -13.73
N PHE A 8 -22.77 4.54 -14.73
CA PHE A 8 -21.61 5.03 -15.49
C PHE A 8 -20.63 5.78 -14.60
N ALA A 9 -21.12 6.67 -13.74
CA ALA A 9 -20.27 7.44 -12.84
C ALA A 9 -19.51 6.53 -11.87
N LEU A 10 -20.18 5.55 -11.25
CA LEU A 10 -19.54 4.59 -10.33
C LEU A 10 -18.50 3.71 -11.04
N ALA A 11 -18.82 3.18 -12.22
CA ALA A 11 -17.89 2.35 -12.98
C ALA A 11 -16.64 3.12 -13.41
N ALA A 12 -16.81 4.37 -13.88
CA ALA A 12 -15.67 5.23 -14.17
C ALA A 12 -14.88 5.61 -12.92
N ALA A 13 -15.57 5.97 -11.83
CA ALA A 13 -14.93 6.42 -10.60
C ALA A 13 -13.98 5.36 -10.06
N ALA A 14 -14.38 4.08 -10.06
CA ALA A 14 -13.57 2.96 -9.60
C ALA A 14 -12.18 2.84 -10.27
N GLU A 15 -11.99 3.46 -11.44
CA GLU A 15 -10.72 3.44 -12.18
C GLU A 15 -9.84 4.68 -11.89
N LEU A 16 -10.34 5.66 -11.12
CA LEU A 16 -9.67 6.93 -10.81
C LEU A 16 -8.68 6.79 -9.63
N ASP A 17 -7.73 5.88 -9.77
CA ASP A 17 -6.69 5.58 -8.77
C ASP A 17 -5.52 6.58 -8.77
N GLY A 18 -5.57 7.64 -9.59
CA GLY A 18 -4.50 8.64 -9.72
C GLY A 18 -3.26 8.15 -10.47
N SER A 19 -3.26 6.95 -11.04
CA SER A 19 -2.18 6.46 -11.91
C SER A 19 -2.37 6.91 -13.36
N SER A 20 -1.28 6.78 -14.13
CA SER A 20 -1.31 7.08 -15.56
C SER A 20 -2.23 6.11 -16.32
N GLY A 21 -3.00 6.63 -17.26
CA GLY A 21 -4.00 5.91 -18.04
C GLY A 21 -5.32 5.68 -17.31
N SER A 22 -5.53 6.29 -16.12
CA SER A 22 -6.78 6.14 -15.35
C SER A 22 -7.99 6.67 -16.12
N TRP A 23 -7.85 7.73 -16.91
CA TRP A 23 -8.95 8.24 -17.74
C TRP A 23 -9.37 7.25 -18.82
N ALA A 24 -8.41 6.66 -19.53
CA ALA A 24 -8.69 5.65 -20.55
C ALA A 24 -9.33 4.39 -19.95
N ARG A 25 -8.92 3.99 -18.73
CA ARG A 25 -9.56 2.88 -18.01
C ARG A 25 -10.98 3.21 -17.56
N ALA A 26 -11.21 4.41 -17.04
CA ALA A 26 -12.55 4.86 -16.66
C ALA A 26 -13.52 4.82 -17.86
N GLU A 27 -13.08 5.28 -19.03
CA GLU A 27 -13.84 5.17 -20.27
C GLU A 27 -14.10 3.72 -20.66
N ARG A 28 -13.08 2.86 -20.52
CA ARG A 28 -13.21 1.44 -20.80
C ARG A 28 -14.20 0.75 -19.86
N ALA A 29 -14.17 1.07 -18.58
CA ALA A 29 -15.11 0.57 -17.59
C ALA A 29 -16.54 0.98 -17.92
N MET A 30 -16.78 2.26 -18.22
CA MET A 30 -18.10 2.74 -18.64
C MET A 30 -18.63 2.03 -19.89
N ALA A 31 -17.76 1.71 -20.85
CA ALA A 31 -18.19 1.13 -22.13
C ALA A 31 -18.33 -0.40 -22.10
N MET A 32 -17.68 -1.08 -21.15
CA MET A 32 -17.65 -2.56 -21.12
C MET A 32 -18.38 -3.17 -19.92
N LEU A 33 -18.48 -2.46 -18.79
CA LEU A 33 -19.03 -2.99 -17.54
C LEU A 33 -20.46 -2.52 -17.26
N VAL A 34 -20.92 -1.49 -17.97
CA VAL A 34 -22.21 -0.86 -17.73
C VAL A 34 -23.10 -1.05 -18.94
N ASP A 35 -24.25 -1.69 -18.72
CA ASP A 35 -25.33 -1.79 -19.69
C ASP A 35 -26.62 -1.30 -19.04
N ASN A 36 -27.23 -0.27 -19.62
CA ASN A 36 -28.45 0.34 -19.12
C ASN A 36 -29.37 0.71 -20.27
N GLU A 37 -30.67 0.67 -20.03
CA GLU A 37 -31.67 1.14 -20.99
C GLU A 37 -32.50 2.28 -20.40
N SER A 38 -33.00 3.14 -21.28
CA SER A 38 -34.09 4.05 -20.99
C SER A 38 -35.35 3.60 -21.72
N ASN A 39 -36.53 3.92 -21.17
CA ASN A 39 -37.80 3.62 -21.82
C ASN A 39 -38.71 4.85 -21.77
N PHE A 40 -39.07 5.37 -22.93
CA PHE A 40 -39.94 6.54 -23.07
C PHE A 40 -41.09 6.26 -24.02
N SER A 41 -42.23 6.95 -23.82
CA SER A 41 -43.44 6.79 -24.62
C SER A 41 -43.20 6.99 -26.12
N THR A 42 -42.36 7.98 -26.49
CA THR A 42 -42.09 8.34 -27.88
C THR A 42 -40.89 7.62 -28.47
N ALA A 43 -39.86 7.33 -27.67
CA ALA A 43 -38.60 6.76 -28.13
C ALA A 43 -38.52 5.22 -27.95
N GLY A 44 -39.47 4.62 -27.23
CA GLY A 44 -39.41 3.22 -26.84
C GLY A 44 -38.22 2.93 -25.93
N ARG A 45 -37.71 1.69 -25.99
CA ARG A 45 -36.49 1.30 -25.29
C ARG A 45 -35.26 1.72 -26.09
N VAL A 46 -34.36 2.45 -25.45
CA VAL A 46 -33.10 2.91 -26.04
C VAL A 46 -31.96 2.56 -25.09
N GLY A 47 -30.97 1.83 -25.60
CA GLY A 47 -29.73 1.55 -24.89
C GLY A 47 -28.96 2.84 -24.57
N LEU A 48 -28.55 2.98 -23.33
CA LEU A 48 -27.62 4.01 -22.91
C LEU A 48 -26.23 3.41 -23.07
N THR A 49 -25.45 3.99 -23.97
CA THR A 49 -24.08 3.54 -24.25
C THR A 49 -23.11 4.66 -23.93
N SER A 50 -21.89 4.29 -23.59
CA SER A 50 -20.74 5.19 -23.59
C SER A 50 -19.79 4.78 -24.72
N GLY A 51 -18.72 5.53 -24.92
CA GLY A 51 -17.64 5.18 -25.84
C GLY A 51 -16.28 5.30 -25.18
N GLN A 52 -15.24 4.86 -25.89
CA GLN A 52 -13.84 4.90 -25.44
C GLN A 52 -13.01 5.81 -26.36
N PRO A 53 -13.15 7.14 -26.27
CA PRO A 53 -12.37 8.07 -27.09
C PRO A 53 -10.85 8.01 -26.80
N GLY A 54 -10.43 7.40 -25.69
CA GLY A 54 -9.04 7.04 -25.42
C GLY A 54 -8.42 7.76 -24.22
N GLY A 55 -9.22 8.46 -23.41
CA GLY A 55 -8.77 9.11 -22.17
C GLY A 55 -7.84 10.30 -22.37
N THR A 56 -7.94 11.00 -23.49
CA THR A 56 -6.99 12.09 -23.85
C THR A 56 -7.49 13.49 -23.49
N GLN A 57 -8.75 13.65 -23.11
CA GLN A 57 -9.36 14.94 -22.77
C GLN A 57 -10.01 14.87 -21.39
N VAL A 58 -10.01 16.01 -20.69
CA VAL A 58 -10.65 16.13 -19.37
C VAL A 58 -12.18 16.01 -19.45
N CYS A 59 -12.78 16.40 -20.58
CA CYS A 59 -14.21 16.27 -20.85
C CYS A 59 -14.41 15.61 -22.20
N ASN A 60 -15.32 14.64 -22.27
CA ASN A 60 -15.60 13.88 -23.47
C ASN A 60 -17.09 13.65 -23.65
N SER A 61 -17.49 13.27 -24.85
CA SER A 61 -18.84 12.81 -25.15
C SER A 61 -18.79 11.68 -26.17
N ALA A 62 -19.45 10.56 -25.86
CA ALA A 62 -19.59 9.44 -26.77
C ALA A 62 -20.83 8.61 -26.43
N GLY A 63 -21.48 8.05 -27.44
CA GLY A 63 -22.74 7.33 -27.29
C GLY A 63 -23.85 8.26 -26.77
N SER A 64 -24.48 7.85 -25.68
CA SER A 64 -25.64 8.53 -25.07
C SER A 64 -25.25 9.38 -23.85
N ILE A 65 -23.96 9.58 -23.59
CA ILE A 65 -23.48 10.32 -22.42
C ILE A 65 -22.33 11.29 -22.76
N SER A 66 -22.14 12.26 -21.87
CA SER A 66 -20.92 13.08 -21.76
C SER A 66 -20.37 13.00 -20.35
N TRP A 67 -19.07 13.16 -20.18
CA TRP A 67 -18.44 13.14 -18.86
C TRP A 67 -17.27 14.12 -18.76
N CYS A 68 -16.97 14.53 -17.53
CA CYS A 68 -15.81 15.35 -17.20
C CYS A 68 -15.11 14.82 -15.95
N PHE A 69 -13.78 14.77 -15.99
CA PHE A 69 -12.92 14.41 -14.87
C PHE A 69 -12.66 15.62 -13.97
N LEU A 70 -12.85 15.44 -12.67
CA LEU A 70 -12.81 16.51 -11.67
C LEU A 70 -11.72 16.21 -10.63
N ARG A 71 -10.99 17.26 -10.23
CA ARG A 71 -10.04 17.22 -9.10
C ARG A 71 -10.72 17.44 -7.75
N ALA A 72 -11.88 18.08 -7.76
CA ALA A 72 -12.62 18.47 -6.56
C ALA A 72 -14.12 18.50 -6.84
N ILE A 73 -14.91 18.62 -5.78
CA ILE A 73 -16.34 18.91 -5.82
C ILE A 73 -16.63 20.12 -4.92
N PRO A 74 -17.79 20.78 -5.04
CA PRO A 74 -18.21 21.81 -4.10
C PRO A 74 -18.13 21.32 -2.64
N ALA A 75 -17.71 22.19 -1.73
CA ALA A 75 -17.57 21.84 -0.30
C ALA A 75 -18.91 21.56 0.40
N THR A 76 -20.02 21.96 -0.22
CA THR A 76 -21.38 21.70 0.27
C THR A 76 -22.08 20.82 -0.75
N ASP A 77 -22.49 19.64 -0.31
CA ASP A 77 -23.16 18.62 -1.13
C ASP A 77 -24.33 19.21 -1.94
N GLY A 78 -25.17 20.07 -1.34
CA GLY A 78 -26.30 20.71 -2.04
C GLY A 78 -25.95 21.66 -3.21
N THR A 79 -24.67 21.92 -3.50
CA THR A 79 -24.25 22.78 -4.61
C THR A 79 -24.07 21.96 -5.88
N ARG A 80 -24.96 22.16 -6.87
CA ARG A 80 -24.86 21.46 -8.16
C ARG A 80 -23.64 21.94 -8.96
N ILE A 81 -22.91 20.99 -9.55
CA ILE A 81 -21.92 21.28 -10.60
C ILE A 81 -22.66 21.51 -11.93
N THR A 82 -22.52 22.72 -12.45
CA THR A 82 -23.14 23.22 -13.69
C THR A 82 -22.05 23.74 -14.61
N THR A 83 -22.36 23.96 -15.88
CA THR A 83 -21.42 24.55 -16.85
C THR A 83 -20.82 25.88 -16.37
N ALA A 84 -21.52 26.63 -15.52
CA ALA A 84 -21.04 27.92 -15.01
C ALA A 84 -19.95 27.82 -13.93
N ASN A 85 -19.93 26.75 -13.13
CA ASN A 85 -18.96 26.56 -12.04
C ASN A 85 -18.03 25.36 -12.25
N GLN A 86 -18.28 24.50 -13.25
CA GLN A 86 -17.51 23.28 -13.50
C GLN A 86 -16.00 23.52 -13.67
N ALA A 87 -15.61 24.62 -14.31
CA ALA A 87 -14.20 24.96 -14.52
C ALA A 87 -13.38 25.07 -13.22
N SER A 88 -14.02 25.40 -12.09
CA SER A 88 -13.38 25.46 -10.77
C SER A 88 -13.01 24.07 -10.22
N TYR A 89 -13.60 23.01 -10.77
CA TYR A 89 -13.53 21.64 -10.26
C TYR A 89 -12.85 20.66 -11.23
N LEU A 90 -12.70 21.01 -12.50
CA LEU A 90 -12.04 20.16 -13.51
C LEU A 90 -10.60 19.82 -13.11
N ALA A 91 -10.14 18.63 -13.46
CA ALA A 91 -8.71 18.33 -13.45
C ALA A 91 -7.97 19.16 -14.52
N ASP A 92 -6.64 19.21 -14.46
CA ASP A 92 -5.84 19.82 -15.53
C ASP A 92 -6.11 19.13 -16.88
N ALA A 93 -6.12 19.89 -17.97
CA ALA A 93 -6.45 19.37 -19.29
C ALA A 93 -5.37 18.43 -19.86
N SER A 94 -4.12 18.52 -19.38
CA SER A 94 -3.03 17.62 -19.75
C SER A 94 -3.14 16.31 -18.99
N PRO A 95 -3.28 15.14 -19.64
CA PRO A 95 -3.43 13.85 -18.93
C PRO A 95 -2.30 13.57 -17.92
N ALA A 96 -1.05 13.97 -18.22
CA ALA A 96 0.09 13.75 -17.33
C ALA A 96 -0.09 14.39 -15.93
N THR A 97 -0.77 15.53 -15.85
CA THR A 97 -1.07 16.24 -14.59
C THR A 97 -2.52 15.99 -14.15
N GLY A 98 -3.44 15.87 -15.11
CA GLY A 98 -4.86 15.69 -14.91
C GLY A 98 -5.21 14.35 -14.27
N GLU A 99 -4.61 13.26 -14.74
CA GLU A 99 -4.90 11.92 -14.22
C GLU A 99 -4.52 11.78 -12.74
N THR A 100 -3.38 12.35 -12.33
CA THR A 100 -2.87 12.23 -10.95
C THR A 100 -3.71 13.00 -9.93
N GLN A 101 -4.30 14.12 -10.33
CA GLN A 101 -5.18 14.94 -9.48
C GLN A 101 -6.66 14.58 -9.60
N THR A 102 -7.07 13.79 -10.59
CA THR A 102 -8.47 13.43 -10.78
C THR A 102 -8.95 12.56 -9.62
N ARG A 103 -10.11 12.90 -9.07
CA ARG A 103 -10.72 12.22 -7.92
C ARG A 103 -12.19 11.89 -8.14
N PHE A 104 -12.85 12.65 -9.01
CA PHE A 104 -14.26 12.47 -9.31
C PHE A 104 -14.49 12.50 -10.81
N ILE A 105 -15.65 11.99 -11.21
CA ILE A 105 -16.18 12.11 -12.56
C ILE A 105 -17.62 12.60 -12.47
N GLN A 106 -17.95 13.58 -13.30
CA GLN A 106 -19.32 13.99 -13.54
C GLN A 106 -19.77 13.35 -14.85
N VAL A 107 -20.83 12.56 -14.82
CA VAL A 107 -21.47 11.97 -15.99
C VAL A 107 -22.83 12.62 -16.20
N THR A 108 -23.11 13.00 -17.44
CA THR A 108 -24.38 13.54 -17.90
C THR A 108 -24.93 12.65 -19.00
N VAL A 109 -26.16 12.17 -18.84
CA VAL A 109 -26.88 11.46 -19.91
C VAL A 109 -27.46 12.50 -20.86
N VAL A 110 -27.28 12.29 -22.16
CA VAL A 110 -27.81 13.19 -23.20
C VAL A 110 -29.33 13.32 -23.02
N PRO A 111 -29.88 14.56 -23.01
CA PRO A 111 -31.30 14.78 -22.80
C PRO A 111 -32.15 13.97 -23.78
N THR A 112 -33.12 13.21 -23.26
CA THR A 112 -34.05 12.43 -24.08
C THR A 112 -35.44 13.05 -24.01
N GLY A 113 -36.05 13.26 -25.18
CA GLY A 113 -37.39 13.82 -25.31
C GLY A 113 -38.48 12.79 -25.01
N PHE A 114 -39.53 13.21 -24.30
CA PHE A 114 -40.76 12.43 -24.16
C PHE A 114 -42.01 13.31 -24.31
N ALA A 115 -43.09 12.71 -24.79
CA ALA A 115 -44.38 13.37 -24.88
C ALA A 115 -45.20 13.13 -23.60
N ALA A 116 -45.80 14.19 -23.06
CA ALA A 116 -46.77 14.07 -21.99
C ALA A 116 -48.03 13.34 -22.47
N ILE A 117 -48.53 12.44 -21.63
CA ILE A 117 -49.76 11.68 -21.89
C ILE A 117 -50.98 12.61 -21.86
N PHE A 118 -50.95 13.65 -21.02
CA PHE A 118 -51.97 14.68 -20.95
C PHE A 118 -51.45 15.97 -21.59
N PRO A 119 -52.18 16.59 -22.53
CA PRO A 119 -51.73 17.82 -23.18
C PRO A 119 -51.53 18.95 -22.16
N ALA A 120 -50.29 19.45 -22.05
CA ALA A 120 -49.96 20.57 -21.18
C ALA A 120 -50.78 21.84 -21.49
N SER A 121 -51.32 21.93 -22.71
CA SER A 121 -52.25 22.97 -23.17
C SER A 121 -53.52 23.10 -22.32
N PHE A 122 -53.94 22.04 -21.60
CA PHE A 122 -55.08 22.12 -20.68
C PHE A 122 -54.76 22.82 -19.35
N VAL A 123 -53.48 22.90 -18.97
CA VAL A 123 -53.01 23.59 -17.77
C VAL A 123 -52.62 25.03 -18.08
N THR A 124 -51.98 25.26 -19.23
CA THR A 124 -51.56 26.59 -19.67
C THR A 124 -51.65 26.69 -21.19
N ALA A 125 -52.44 27.63 -21.69
CA ALA A 125 -52.60 27.85 -23.13
C ALA A 125 -51.24 28.12 -23.79
N GLY A 126 -50.92 27.37 -24.84
CA GLY A 126 -49.64 27.47 -25.56
C GLY A 126 -48.49 26.62 -25.00
N ALA A 127 -48.68 25.86 -23.92
CA ALA A 127 -47.65 24.95 -23.42
C ALA A 127 -47.41 23.76 -24.36
N SER A 128 -46.14 23.40 -24.58
CA SER A 128 -45.76 22.25 -25.39
C SER A 128 -45.98 20.92 -24.64
N GLY A 129 -46.50 19.90 -25.34
CA GLY A 129 -46.64 18.55 -24.80
C GLY A 129 -45.35 17.72 -24.82
N SER A 130 -44.20 18.32 -25.09
CA SER A 130 -42.89 17.65 -25.20
C SER A 130 -41.93 18.20 -24.16
N PHE A 131 -41.18 17.30 -23.52
CA PHE A 131 -40.22 17.61 -22.46
C PHE A 131 -38.91 16.87 -22.70
N ASN A 132 -37.79 17.51 -22.42
CA ASN A 132 -36.49 16.84 -22.38
C ASN A 132 -36.11 16.58 -20.93
N VAL A 133 -35.63 15.37 -20.65
CA VAL A 133 -35.13 15.00 -19.33
C VAL A 133 -33.70 14.50 -19.50
N ASP A 134 -32.81 15.01 -18.66
CA ASP A 134 -31.46 14.51 -18.52
C ASP A 134 -31.26 13.89 -17.13
N ALA A 135 -30.08 13.31 -16.92
CA ALA A 135 -29.63 12.89 -15.62
C ALA A 135 -28.16 13.22 -15.48
N VAL A 136 -27.76 13.66 -14.30
CA VAL A 136 -26.38 13.96 -13.95
C VAL A 136 -26.03 13.18 -12.70
N ALA A 137 -24.85 12.58 -12.67
CA ALA A 137 -24.29 11.91 -11.51
C ALA A 137 -22.84 12.33 -11.33
N VAL A 138 -22.43 12.53 -10.08
CA VAL A 138 -21.02 12.71 -9.73
C VAL A 138 -20.63 11.53 -8.87
N ALA A 139 -19.51 10.88 -9.20
CA ALA A 139 -18.96 9.81 -8.39
C ALA A 139 -17.47 10.04 -8.16
N GLY A 140 -16.97 9.57 -7.04
CA GLY A 140 -15.55 9.58 -6.70
C GLY A 140 -15.13 8.25 -6.14
N PHE A 141 -13.82 8.04 -6.10
CA PHE A 141 -13.21 6.82 -5.59
C PHE A 141 -12.32 7.11 -4.40
N THR A 142 -12.52 6.32 -3.35
CA THR A 142 -11.61 6.30 -2.22
C THR A 142 -11.06 4.91 -1.96
N SER A 143 -9.73 4.81 -1.86
CA SER A 143 -9.04 3.62 -1.39
C SER A 143 -8.35 3.89 -0.06
N GLY A 144 -8.34 2.91 0.84
CA GLY A 144 -7.61 2.98 2.10
C GLY A 144 -7.28 1.60 2.66
N VAL A 145 -6.47 1.57 3.70
CA VAL A 145 -6.11 0.34 4.42
C VAL A 145 -6.47 0.45 5.88
N CYS A 146 -7.14 -0.57 6.42
CA CYS A 146 -7.45 -0.68 7.85
C CYS A 146 -6.63 -1.78 8.50
N ASN A 147 -6.49 -1.70 9.83
CA ASN A 147 -5.64 -2.60 10.61
C ASN A 147 -4.20 -2.60 10.08
N TYR A 148 -3.68 -1.40 9.84
CA TYR A 148 -2.41 -1.19 9.18
C TYR A 148 -1.36 -0.65 10.15
N THR A 149 -0.08 -0.99 9.92
CA THR A 149 1.02 -0.45 10.73
C THR A 149 1.23 1.02 10.36
N PRO A 150 1.34 1.97 11.31
CA PRO A 150 1.42 3.40 11.02
C PRO A 150 2.82 3.80 10.51
N VAL A 151 3.27 3.24 9.40
CA VAL A 151 4.57 3.48 8.80
C VAL A 151 4.37 3.98 7.38
N PHE A 152 5.15 4.97 6.98
CA PHE A 152 5.30 5.32 5.57
C PHE A 152 6.73 5.09 5.14
N MET A 153 6.90 4.84 3.85
CA MET A 153 8.19 4.62 3.22
C MET A 153 8.26 5.47 1.97
N CYS A 154 9.36 6.19 1.80
CA CYS A 154 9.66 6.83 0.54
C CYS A 154 9.96 5.75 -0.49
N ASN A 155 9.18 5.74 -1.57
CA ASN A 155 9.23 4.74 -2.62
C ASN A 155 10.68 4.50 -3.08
N PRO A 156 11.26 3.32 -2.81
CA PRO A 156 12.63 3.00 -3.21
C PRO A 156 12.82 3.03 -4.74
N TYR A 157 11.74 2.82 -5.48
CA TYR A 157 11.67 2.76 -6.94
C TYR A 157 11.08 4.04 -7.55
N GLU A 158 11.06 5.15 -6.81
CA GLU A 158 10.55 6.44 -7.27
C GLU A 158 11.29 6.89 -8.54
N MET A 159 10.54 7.10 -9.63
CA MET A 159 11.08 7.55 -10.90
C MET A 159 11.14 9.07 -10.95
N VAL A 160 12.34 9.63 -11.10
CA VAL A 160 12.56 11.07 -11.26
C VAL A 160 13.18 11.30 -12.64
N ASN A 161 12.49 12.07 -13.49
CA ASN A 161 12.91 12.35 -14.87
C ASN A 161 13.21 11.07 -15.70
N GLY A 162 12.40 10.03 -15.52
CA GLY A 162 12.52 8.78 -16.27
C GLY A 162 13.66 7.85 -15.82
N THR A 163 14.30 8.12 -14.68
CA THR A 163 15.32 7.25 -14.08
C THR A 163 15.19 7.18 -12.56
N ASN A 164 15.91 6.26 -11.92
CA ASN A 164 16.04 6.20 -10.46
C ASN A 164 17.36 5.55 -10.03
N SER A 165 17.66 5.62 -8.73
CA SER A 165 18.84 4.99 -8.13
C SER A 165 18.66 3.50 -7.80
N ALA A 166 17.50 2.92 -8.17
CA ALA A 166 17.14 1.52 -7.99
C ALA A 166 17.31 0.68 -9.28
N GLY A 167 18.13 1.17 -10.22
CA GLY A 167 18.45 0.46 -11.47
C GLY A 167 17.48 0.74 -12.61
N GLY A 168 16.72 1.84 -12.57
CA GLY A 168 15.84 2.28 -13.65
C GLY A 168 14.54 1.49 -13.77
N VAL A 169 14.17 0.71 -12.74
CA VAL A 169 12.94 -0.09 -12.69
C VAL A 169 11.85 0.64 -11.93
N THR A 170 10.60 0.55 -12.39
CA THR A 170 9.45 1.13 -11.69
C THR A 170 9.03 0.26 -10.50
N LEU A 171 8.19 0.82 -9.62
CA LEU A 171 7.64 0.08 -8.48
C LEU A 171 6.83 -1.14 -8.93
N GLU A 172 6.04 -1.00 -10.00
CA GLU A 172 5.21 -2.07 -10.56
C GLU A 172 6.08 -3.18 -11.18
N GLN A 173 7.17 -2.80 -11.85
CA GLN A 173 8.16 -3.78 -12.34
C GLN A 173 8.85 -4.51 -11.19
N ALA A 174 9.18 -3.78 -10.11
CA ALA A 174 9.79 -4.37 -8.93
C ALA A 174 8.87 -5.37 -8.21
N ALA A 175 7.56 -5.13 -8.19
CA ALA A 175 6.58 -6.05 -7.61
C ALA A 175 6.31 -7.28 -8.51
N ALA A 176 6.36 -7.10 -9.83
CA ALA A 176 6.06 -8.14 -10.81
C ALA A 176 7.25 -9.08 -11.10
N ASP A 177 8.49 -8.59 -11.10
CA ASP A 177 9.69 -9.36 -11.38
C ASP A 177 10.30 -9.94 -10.09
N PRO A 178 10.30 -11.28 -9.89
CA PRO A 178 10.89 -11.90 -8.70
C PRO A 178 12.38 -11.55 -8.48
N ALA A 179 13.15 -11.31 -9.54
CA ALA A 179 14.57 -10.98 -9.43
C ALA A 179 14.81 -9.57 -8.87
N VAL A 180 13.89 -8.63 -9.15
CA VAL A 180 13.91 -7.28 -8.57
C VAL A 180 13.27 -7.29 -7.19
N ARG A 181 12.18 -8.04 -7.01
CA ARG A 181 11.44 -8.15 -5.75
C ARG A 181 12.31 -8.66 -4.59
N ARG A 182 13.20 -9.62 -4.87
CA ARG A 182 14.13 -10.21 -3.88
C ARG A 182 15.31 -9.31 -3.48
N ARG A 183 15.42 -8.10 -4.04
CA ARG A 183 16.47 -7.14 -3.65
C ARG A 183 16.27 -6.74 -2.20
N LEU A 184 17.34 -6.85 -1.41
CA LEU A 184 17.29 -6.38 -0.03
C LEU A 184 17.36 -4.85 0.00
N ILE A 185 16.49 -4.23 0.79
CA ILE A 185 16.37 -2.78 0.93
C ILE A 185 16.68 -2.39 2.37
N GLU A 186 17.62 -1.48 2.55
CA GLU A 186 17.93 -0.87 3.84
C GLU A 186 17.08 0.39 4.07
N LEU A 187 16.03 0.26 4.87
CA LEU A 187 15.21 1.39 5.29
C LEU A 187 15.85 2.12 6.47
N ARG A 188 15.97 3.45 6.36
CA ARG A 188 16.52 4.32 7.41
C ARG A 188 15.57 5.44 7.78
N THR A 189 15.49 5.76 9.06
CA THR A 189 14.85 7.01 9.50
C THR A 189 15.72 8.20 9.05
N VAL A 190 15.10 9.36 8.85
CA VAL A 190 15.87 10.60 8.60
C VAL A 190 16.15 11.31 9.91
N GLY A 191 17.35 11.87 10.04
CA GLY A 191 17.74 12.73 11.15
C GLY A 191 16.96 14.05 11.16
N ASN A 192 17.11 14.82 12.24
CA ASN A 192 16.42 16.11 12.37
C ASN A 192 16.83 17.05 11.23
N ASN A 193 15.84 17.67 10.54
CA ASN A 193 16.02 18.55 9.38
C ASN A 193 16.63 17.91 8.11
N ALA A 194 16.73 16.58 8.03
CA ALA A 194 17.17 15.91 6.81
C ALA A 194 15.98 15.66 5.87
N ALA A 195 16.20 15.85 4.56
CA ALA A 195 15.19 15.59 3.55
C ALA A 195 14.92 14.08 3.43
N TYR A 196 13.63 13.71 3.35
CA TYR A 196 13.21 12.37 3.02
C TYR A 196 13.48 12.08 1.54
N GLY A 197 14.18 10.98 1.26
CA GLY A 197 14.41 10.47 -0.10
C GLY A 197 14.11 8.99 -0.20
N PRO A 198 14.20 8.41 -1.41
CA PRO A 198 13.93 6.99 -1.66
C PRO A 198 14.59 6.06 -0.64
N GLY A 199 13.79 5.13 -0.08
CA GLY A 199 14.22 4.19 0.96
C GLY A 199 14.27 4.76 2.37
N ASN A 200 13.95 6.03 2.61
CA ASN A 200 13.68 6.48 3.96
C ASN A 200 12.32 5.99 4.45
N PHE A 201 12.19 5.76 5.74
CA PHE A 201 10.90 5.47 6.35
C PHE A 201 10.65 6.41 7.53
N GLY A 202 9.37 6.58 7.84
CA GLY A 202 8.91 7.34 8.99
C GLY A 202 7.58 6.81 9.46
N PHE A 203 6.94 7.57 10.35
CA PHE A 203 5.71 7.14 11.00
C PHE A 203 4.54 7.99 10.57
N LEU A 204 3.40 7.34 10.41
CA LEU A 204 2.12 7.99 10.24
C LEU A 204 1.57 8.40 11.60
N GLU A 205 0.74 9.43 11.60
CA GLU A 205 -0.01 9.83 12.78
C GLU A 205 -0.92 8.67 13.21
N PRO A 206 -0.81 8.19 14.46
CA PRO A 206 -1.73 7.19 14.97
C PRO A 206 -3.16 7.75 15.04
N PRO A 207 -4.19 6.91 14.84
CA PRO A 207 -5.59 7.34 14.97
C PRO A 207 -5.90 7.88 16.38
N ALA A 208 -6.94 8.69 16.49
CA ALA A 208 -7.41 9.26 17.76
C ALA A 208 -7.67 8.14 18.81
N GLY A 209 -7.16 8.34 20.02
CA GLY A 209 -7.27 7.36 21.12
C GLY A 209 -6.05 6.46 21.32
N VAL A 210 -5.11 6.46 20.37
CA VAL A 210 -3.77 5.88 20.58
C VAL A 210 -2.91 6.92 21.30
N GLY A 211 -2.24 6.51 22.39
CA GLY A 211 -1.48 7.41 23.27
C GLY A 211 -0.44 8.29 22.54
N ASN A 212 0.04 9.33 23.22
CA ASN A 212 1.04 10.25 22.68
C ASN A 212 2.48 9.82 23.06
N GLY A 213 3.44 10.23 22.21
CA GLY A 213 4.86 9.97 22.41
C GLY A 213 5.36 8.67 21.77
N ALA A 214 6.68 8.47 21.78
CA ALA A 214 7.27 7.38 21.00
C ALA A 214 7.00 5.98 21.55
N GLN A 215 6.67 5.87 22.83
CA GLN A 215 6.31 4.59 23.44
C GLN A 215 4.97 4.07 22.90
N ALA A 216 3.97 4.96 22.79
CA ALA A 216 2.68 4.62 22.20
C ALA A 216 2.82 4.32 20.70
N LEU A 217 3.68 5.06 20.00
CA LEU A 217 4.02 4.77 18.61
C LEU A 217 4.67 3.37 18.46
N ALA A 218 5.64 3.03 19.31
CA ALA A 218 6.28 1.72 19.34
C ALA A 218 5.28 0.59 19.60
N GLN A 219 4.32 0.79 20.51
CA GLN A 219 3.22 -0.16 20.75
C GLN A 219 2.31 -0.33 19.53
N THR A 220 2.04 0.74 18.80
CA THR A 220 1.23 0.70 17.57
C THR A 220 1.95 0.00 16.42
N ILE A 221 3.29 0.00 16.43
CA ILE A 221 4.12 -0.75 15.47
C ILE A 221 4.24 -2.22 15.87
N ALA A 222 4.34 -2.48 17.17
CA ALA A 222 4.57 -3.80 17.71
C ALA A 222 3.30 -4.65 17.78
N THR A 223 2.10 -4.06 17.84
CA THR A 223 0.84 -4.81 18.00
C THR A 223 0.50 -5.69 16.80
N SER A 224 -0.11 -6.84 17.04
CA SER A 224 -0.72 -7.68 16.00
C SER A 224 -2.16 -7.31 15.67
N THR A 225 -2.77 -6.40 16.44
CA THR A 225 -4.14 -5.90 16.25
C THR A 225 -4.15 -4.38 16.09
N PRO A 226 -3.51 -3.85 15.04
CA PRO A 226 -3.60 -2.43 14.73
C PRO A 226 -5.06 -2.03 14.49
N ILE A 227 -5.45 -0.84 14.95
CA ILE A 227 -6.82 -0.31 14.82
C ILE A 227 -6.92 0.88 13.85
N GLY A 228 -5.79 1.33 13.29
CA GLY A 228 -5.75 2.48 12.39
C GLY A 228 -6.21 2.16 10.98
N CYS A 229 -6.96 3.11 10.40
CA CYS A 229 -7.27 3.16 8.97
C CYS A 229 -6.57 4.36 8.33
N TYR A 230 -5.94 4.15 7.18
CA TYR A 230 -5.18 5.15 6.44
C TYR A 230 -5.72 5.25 5.02
N SER A 231 -6.06 6.47 4.62
CA SER A 231 -6.61 6.76 3.30
C SER A 231 -5.47 6.99 2.30
N ALA A 232 -5.62 6.48 1.07
CA ALA A 232 -4.65 6.69 -0.01
C ALA A 232 -4.58 8.16 -0.45
N GLN A 233 -5.63 8.93 -0.17
CA GLN A 233 -5.77 10.33 -0.57
C GLN A 233 -4.96 11.28 0.31
N GLY A 234 -4.69 10.89 1.56
CA GLY A 234 -4.02 11.76 2.51
C GLY A 234 -3.63 11.03 3.77
N VAL A 235 -2.33 10.86 3.97
CA VAL A 235 -1.77 10.44 5.25
C VAL A 235 -1.04 11.59 5.91
N SER A 236 -1.14 11.67 7.24
CA SER A 236 -0.37 12.61 8.06
C SER A 236 0.81 11.89 8.69
N THR A 237 1.99 12.52 8.68
CA THR A 237 3.21 11.97 9.30
C THR A 237 3.34 12.47 10.74
N LYS A 238 3.97 11.67 11.61
CA LYS A 238 4.32 12.06 12.98
C LYS A 238 5.82 11.95 13.20
N THR A 239 6.40 12.93 13.90
CA THR A 239 7.82 12.92 14.22
C THR A 239 8.11 11.81 15.23
N GLY A 240 8.86 10.80 14.81
CA GLY A 240 9.26 9.69 15.66
C GLY A 240 10.77 9.49 15.62
N GLN A 241 11.48 10.17 16.52
CA GLN A 241 12.91 9.93 16.77
C GLN A 241 13.04 9.33 18.16
N ASN A 242 12.92 8.00 18.24
CA ASN A 242 13.25 7.22 19.42
C ASN A 242 13.66 5.82 18.97
N THR A 243 14.93 5.71 18.58
CA THR A 243 15.55 4.53 17.99
C THR A 243 15.42 3.28 18.87
N GLY A 244 15.48 3.43 20.21
CA GLY A 244 15.36 2.31 21.15
C GLY A 244 13.97 1.63 21.15
N PRO A 245 12.88 2.34 21.51
CA PRO A 245 11.53 1.75 21.51
C PRO A 245 11.09 1.19 20.14
N VAL A 246 11.49 1.85 19.05
CA VAL A 246 11.21 1.39 17.68
C VAL A 246 11.98 0.11 17.35
N GLN A 247 13.26 0.04 17.73
CA GLN A 247 14.06 -1.18 17.58
C GLN A 247 13.40 -2.34 18.33
N ASP A 248 13.02 -2.13 19.58
CA ASP A 248 12.35 -3.15 20.39
C ASP A 248 11.02 -3.60 19.75
N ALA A 249 10.24 -2.66 19.19
CA ALA A 249 8.98 -2.96 18.49
C ALA A 249 9.15 -3.85 17.25
N PHE A 250 10.27 -3.72 16.53
CA PHE A 250 10.60 -4.65 15.44
C PHE A 250 11.14 -5.98 15.97
N ASN A 251 11.97 -5.93 17.01
CA ASN A 251 12.68 -7.09 17.54
C ASN A 251 11.77 -8.10 18.28
N VAL A 252 10.64 -7.67 18.84
CA VAL A 252 9.65 -8.60 19.41
C VAL A 252 9.13 -9.60 18.37
N ARG A 253 9.08 -9.23 17.08
CA ARG A 253 8.69 -10.13 15.97
C ARG A 253 9.66 -11.30 15.82
N PHE A 254 10.90 -11.13 16.24
CA PHE A 254 11.95 -12.14 16.27
C PHE A 254 12.06 -12.85 17.62
N GLY A 255 11.12 -12.67 18.56
CA GLY A 255 11.22 -13.28 19.90
C GLY A 255 12.40 -12.74 20.70
N ILE A 256 12.71 -11.45 20.51
CA ILE A 256 13.70 -10.70 21.31
C ILE A 256 12.91 -9.71 22.16
N ARG A 257 13.03 -9.80 23.48
CA ARG A 257 12.32 -8.89 24.40
C ARG A 257 12.99 -7.52 24.49
N SER A 258 12.20 -6.51 24.83
CA SER A 258 12.71 -5.19 25.19
C SER A 258 13.46 -5.19 26.53
N SER A 259 14.13 -4.08 26.83
CA SER A 259 14.81 -3.89 28.12
C SER A 259 13.86 -3.65 29.30
N GLY A 260 12.57 -3.39 29.06
CA GLY A 260 11.54 -3.17 30.09
C GLY A 260 10.24 -3.96 29.85
N ASN A 261 9.15 -3.52 30.50
CA ASN A 261 7.85 -4.21 30.49
C ASN A 261 6.87 -3.71 29.42
N GLN A 262 7.39 -3.11 28.33
CA GLN A 262 6.59 -2.41 27.33
C GLN A 262 5.73 -3.31 26.43
N PHE A 263 6.14 -4.58 26.27
CA PHE A 263 5.58 -5.53 25.30
C PHE A 263 5.27 -6.87 25.99
N ASN A 264 4.53 -6.82 27.10
CA ASN A 264 4.27 -7.97 27.98
C ASN A 264 2.88 -8.60 27.81
N SER A 265 2.17 -8.27 26.74
CA SER A 265 0.85 -8.82 26.40
C SER A 265 0.91 -9.71 25.15
N PRO A 266 -0.02 -10.67 24.98
CA PRO A 266 -0.02 -11.62 23.86
C PRO A 266 -0.06 -10.98 22.46
N GLU A 267 -0.67 -9.80 22.30
CA GLU A 267 -0.70 -9.05 21.03
C GLU A 267 0.68 -8.58 20.56
N TYR A 268 1.68 -8.58 21.44
CA TYR A 268 3.08 -8.29 21.09
C TYR A 268 3.90 -9.55 20.83
N GLY A 269 3.24 -10.72 20.79
CA GLY A 269 3.87 -12.00 20.55
C GLY A 269 4.76 -12.05 19.31
N PRO A 270 5.77 -12.93 19.31
CA PRO A 270 6.66 -13.10 18.17
C PRO A 270 5.96 -13.73 16.97
N ALA A 271 6.65 -13.74 15.83
CA ALA A 271 6.25 -14.53 14.67
C ALA A 271 6.23 -16.03 14.99
N ALA A 272 5.45 -16.79 14.23
CA ALA A 272 5.46 -18.26 14.29
C ALA A 272 6.84 -18.85 13.97
N ASN A 273 7.67 -18.15 13.18
CA ASN A 273 9.07 -18.49 12.94
C ASN A 273 9.99 -17.30 13.30
N VAL A 274 10.84 -17.48 14.31
CA VAL A 274 11.77 -16.48 14.87
C VAL A 274 13.23 -16.70 14.46
N ARG A 275 13.52 -17.58 13.51
CA ARG A 275 14.88 -17.83 13.03
C ARG A 275 15.56 -16.54 12.58
N LYS A 276 16.71 -16.24 13.16
CA LYS A 276 17.41 -14.95 13.01
C LYS A 276 18.93 -15.10 12.90
N GLY A 277 19.45 -16.32 12.93
CA GLY A 277 20.88 -16.58 12.92
C GLY A 277 21.57 -16.28 14.24
N ALA A 278 20.84 -16.30 15.36
CA ALA A 278 21.41 -15.93 16.65
C ALA A 278 21.99 -17.13 17.40
N SER A 279 22.97 -16.84 18.26
CA SER A 279 23.48 -17.73 19.30
C SER A 279 23.41 -17.00 20.65
N SER A 280 22.95 -17.68 21.69
CA SER A 280 23.05 -17.18 23.08
C SER A 280 24.34 -17.71 23.74
N GLY A 281 24.87 -16.99 24.73
CA GLY A 281 26.19 -17.21 25.37
C GLY A 281 26.75 -18.64 25.30
N GLY A 282 27.88 -18.81 24.60
CA GLY A 282 28.59 -20.08 24.47
C GLY A 282 28.19 -20.99 23.29
N GLY A 283 27.35 -20.51 22.36
CA GLY A 283 26.92 -21.29 21.18
C GLY A 283 25.58 -22.01 21.34
N GLY A 284 24.66 -21.43 22.13
CA GLY A 284 23.31 -21.96 22.35
C GLY A 284 22.31 -21.65 21.21
N ASN A 285 21.11 -22.19 21.34
CA ASN A 285 20.01 -22.24 20.35
C ASN A 285 19.39 -20.90 19.88
N GLY A 286 20.06 -19.75 20.05
CA GLY A 286 19.60 -18.44 19.58
C GLY A 286 18.31 -17.91 20.23
N ASN A 287 17.77 -18.65 21.19
CA ASN A 287 16.49 -18.43 21.85
C ASN A 287 16.65 -18.09 23.35
N GLY A 288 17.89 -17.85 23.79
CA GLY A 288 18.22 -17.49 25.16
C GLY A 288 18.42 -18.70 26.09
N GLY A 289 19.12 -18.49 27.20
CA GLY A 289 19.21 -19.42 28.32
C GLY A 289 18.55 -18.83 29.57
N GLY A 290 17.96 -19.67 30.42
CA GLY A 290 17.52 -19.27 31.77
C GLY A 290 16.06 -18.83 31.95
N ASN A 291 15.09 -19.53 31.33
CA ASN A 291 13.64 -19.29 31.53
C ASN A 291 13.14 -17.87 31.20
N GLN A 292 13.90 -17.09 30.43
CA GLN A 292 13.49 -15.75 30.02
C GLN A 292 13.68 -15.54 28.51
N CYS A 293 12.78 -14.80 27.89
CA CYS A 293 12.90 -14.36 26.50
C CYS A 293 14.23 -13.59 26.30
N PRO A 294 15.02 -13.85 25.24
CA PRO A 294 16.35 -13.25 25.10
C PRO A 294 16.28 -11.75 24.80
N GLN A 295 17.26 -11.00 25.30
CA GLN A 295 17.48 -9.59 24.94
C GLN A 295 18.48 -9.47 23.80
N TYR A 296 18.39 -8.39 23.02
CA TYR A 296 19.23 -8.20 21.83
C TYR A 296 20.74 -8.27 22.16
N ASN A 297 21.15 -7.65 23.27
CA ASN A 297 22.55 -7.63 23.73
C ASN A 297 23.07 -8.98 24.26
N GLN A 298 22.22 -10.00 24.39
CA GLN A 298 22.59 -11.36 24.80
C GLN A 298 22.83 -12.29 23.60
N LEU A 299 22.59 -11.80 22.39
CA LEU A 299 22.66 -12.58 21.15
C LEU A 299 23.88 -12.18 20.33
N THR A 300 24.54 -13.19 19.78
CA THR A 300 25.54 -13.02 18.72
C THR A 300 24.96 -13.56 17.42
N PHE A 301 25.05 -12.80 16.33
CA PHE A 301 24.45 -13.17 15.05
C PHE A 301 25.50 -13.73 14.08
N GLY A 302 25.10 -14.70 13.27
CA GLY A 302 25.96 -15.40 12.32
C GLY A 302 26.51 -16.71 12.87
N THR A 303 27.66 -17.13 12.32
CA THR A 303 28.26 -18.45 12.50
C THR A 303 28.32 -18.87 13.97
N PRO A 304 27.96 -20.14 14.31
CA PRO A 304 27.58 -21.25 13.43
C PRO A 304 26.11 -21.25 12.97
N ASN A 305 25.31 -20.26 13.36
CA ASN A 305 23.93 -20.09 12.89
C ASN A 305 23.87 -19.15 11.67
N MET A 306 22.76 -19.13 10.95
CA MET A 306 22.63 -18.24 9.79
C MET A 306 21.22 -17.67 9.68
N GLY A 307 21.12 -16.35 9.79
CA GLY A 307 19.91 -15.60 9.45
C GLY A 307 19.76 -15.56 7.93
N LEU A 308 18.64 -15.04 7.44
CA LEU A 308 18.46 -14.87 6.00
C LEU A 308 19.57 -13.93 5.48
N PRO A 309 20.49 -14.41 4.61
CA PRO A 309 21.66 -13.65 4.22
C PRO A 309 21.27 -12.36 3.52
N ARG A 310 22.07 -11.31 3.69
CA ARG A 310 21.97 -10.11 2.85
C ARG A 310 22.43 -10.40 1.42
N ASP A 311 22.14 -9.48 0.51
CA ASP A 311 22.64 -9.55 -0.87
C ASP A 311 24.18 -9.44 -0.87
N VAL A 312 24.82 -10.14 -1.80
CA VAL A 312 26.30 -10.18 -1.93
C VAL A 312 26.84 -8.81 -2.31
N THR A 313 26.09 -8.05 -3.11
CA THR A 313 26.45 -6.69 -3.50
C THR A 313 25.30 -5.73 -3.27
N THR A 314 25.62 -4.46 -3.01
CA THR A 314 24.64 -3.37 -2.85
C THR A 314 24.86 -2.24 -3.85
N PRO A 315 24.64 -2.48 -5.16
CA PRO A 315 24.99 -1.52 -6.20
C PRO A 315 24.00 -0.34 -6.28
N TYR A 316 22.84 -0.44 -5.65
CA TYR A 316 21.76 0.52 -5.79
C TYR A 316 21.61 1.41 -4.55
N MET A 317 20.98 2.57 -4.75
CA MET A 317 20.66 3.53 -3.69
C MET A 317 21.85 3.91 -2.79
N GLY A 318 23.05 4.02 -3.39
CA GLY A 318 24.27 4.38 -2.66
C GLY A 318 24.68 3.33 -1.61
N GLY A 319 24.48 2.04 -1.89
CA GLY A 319 24.82 0.95 -0.97
C GLY A 319 23.65 0.45 -0.12
N ARG A 320 22.46 1.04 -0.26
CA ARG A 320 21.27 0.75 0.56
C ARG A 320 20.31 -0.24 -0.08
N MET A 321 20.55 -0.65 -1.33
CA MET A 321 19.76 -1.67 -1.97
C MET A 321 20.68 -2.67 -2.67
N GLY A 322 20.38 -3.94 -2.44
CA GLY A 322 21.07 -5.07 -3.01
C GLY A 322 20.64 -5.40 -4.44
N ASP A 323 21.37 -6.32 -5.07
CA ASP A 323 21.10 -6.82 -6.41
C ASP A 323 20.12 -8.01 -6.44
N GLY A 324 19.66 -8.46 -5.27
CA GLY A 324 18.79 -9.63 -5.10
C GLY A 324 19.54 -10.96 -5.09
N ASN A 325 20.87 -10.96 -5.21
CA ASN A 325 21.68 -12.16 -5.19
C ASN A 325 22.15 -12.45 -3.76
N TRP A 326 21.52 -13.44 -3.13
CA TRP A 326 21.87 -13.89 -1.79
C TRP A 326 22.22 -15.37 -1.77
N SER A 327 23.02 -15.79 -0.78
CA SER A 327 23.56 -17.15 -0.74
C SER A 327 22.53 -18.17 -0.21
N PHE A 328 21.51 -18.49 -1.01
CA PHE A 328 20.46 -19.46 -0.66
C PHE A 328 21.04 -20.84 -0.31
N SER A 329 21.99 -21.35 -1.11
CA SER A 329 22.60 -22.65 -0.89
C SER A 329 23.28 -22.76 0.47
N THR A 330 24.03 -21.71 0.86
CA THR A 330 24.73 -21.65 2.15
C THR A 330 23.74 -21.53 3.31
N TYR A 331 22.69 -20.72 3.14
CA TYR A 331 21.62 -20.61 4.12
C TYR A 331 20.94 -21.96 4.35
N TRP A 332 20.57 -22.64 3.27
CA TRP A 332 19.86 -23.91 3.33
C TRP A 332 20.72 -25.00 3.95
N SER A 333 21.98 -25.14 3.53
CA SER A 333 22.90 -26.13 4.10
C SER A 333 23.18 -25.88 5.58
N THR A 334 23.27 -24.62 6.01
CA THR A 334 23.55 -24.26 7.41
C THR A 334 22.35 -24.50 8.32
N ASN A 335 21.13 -24.24 7.85
CA ASN A 335 19.93 -24.31 8.68
C ASN A 335 19.18 -25.64 8.59
N PHE A 336 19.25 -26.32 7.44
CA PHE A 336 18.41 -27.50 7.15
C PHE A 336 19.19 -28.68 6.55
N GLY A 337 20.50 -28.56 6.33
CA GLY A 337 21.34 -29.62 5.81
C GLY A 337 20.82 -30.15 4.46
N SER A 338 20.42 -31.43 4.43
CA SER A 338 19.90 -32.12 3.25
C SER A 338 18.38 -32.10 3.09
N ALA A 339 17.66 -31.30 3.88
CA ALA A 339 16.21 -31.16 3.73
C ALA A 339 15.81 -30.75 2.31
N SER A 340 14.72 -31.28 1.79
CA SER A 340 14.23 -30.97 0.44
C SER A 340 13.61 -29.57 0.36
N TYR A 341 13.83 -28.91 -0.77
CA TYR A 341 13.20 -27.65 -1.16
C TYR A 341 12.71 -27.73 -2.62
N PRO A 342 11.84 -26.82 -3.09
CA PRO A 342 11.35 -26.83 -4.47
C PRO A 342 12.51 -26.83 -5.48
N ALA A 343 12.50 -27.79 -6.41
CA ALA A 343 13.61 -27.99 -7.35
C ALA A 343 13.90 -26.73 -8.21
N SER A 344 12.89 -25.90 -8.47
CA SER A 344 13.04 -24.64 -9.21
C SER A 344 13.97 -23.64 -8.51
N TRP A 345 14.17 -23.74 -7.19
CA TRP A 345 15.02 -22.83 -6.42
C TRP A 345 16.52 -23.06 -6.67
N ALA A 346 16.89 -24.22 -7.20
CA ALA A 346 18.27 -24.50 -7.61
C ALA A 346 18.70 -23.68 -8.82
N THR A 347 17.75 -23.32 -9.71
CA THR A 347 18.01 -22.53 -10.91
C THR A 347 17.50 -21.10 -10.81
N ASN A 348 16.47 -20.86 -10.00
CA ASN A 348 15.86 -19.55 -9.78
C ASN A 348 15.86 -19.23 -8.29
N THR A 349 16.84 -18.45 -7.82
CA THR A 349 16.95 -18.12 -6.40
C THR A 349 15.64 -17.50 -5.88
N PRO A 350 15.04 -18.07 -4.83
CA PRO A 350 13.77 -17.60 -4.28
C PRO A 350 13.92 -16.26 -3.56
N THR A 351 12.78 -15.61 -3.30
CA THR A 351 12.73 -14.51 -2.33
C THR A 351 12.98 -15.06 -0.92
N ARG A 352 13.49 -14.24 0.01
CA ARG A 352 13.62 -14.64 1.41
C ARG A 352 12.26 -14.89 2.04
N TYR A 353 11.23 -14.15 1.61
CA TYR A 353 9.87 -14.37 2.06
C TYR A 353 9.32 -15.76 1.65
N ASP A 354 9.58 -16.20 0.42
CA ASP A 354 9.19 -17.54 -0.05
C ASP A 354 9.85 -18.64 0.79
N VAL A 355 11.14 -18.47 1.12
CA VAL A 355 11.89 -19.39 1.98
C VAL A 355 11.29 -19.43 3.39
N TYR A 356 11.03 -18.28 4.00
CA TYR A 356 10.40 -18.17 5.31
C TYR A 356 9.01 -18.83 5.35
N LYS A 357 8.19 -18.64 4.31
CA LYS A 357 6.88 -19.29 4.18
C LYS A 357 6.99 -20.80 4.01
N TYR A 358 7.97 -21.25 3.23
CA TYR A 358 8.24 -22.67 3.01
C TYR A 358 8.72 -23.36 4.28
N GLU A 359 9.56 -22.71 5.10
CA GLU A 359 9.98 -23.26 6.40
C GLU A 359 8.77 -23.60 7.28
N MET A 360 7.73 -22.78 7.25
CA MET A 360 6.50 -23.03 8.01
C MET A 360 5.64 -24.12 7.38
N SER A 361 5.38 -24.05 6.06
CA SER A 361 4.50 -25.02 5.40
C SER A 361 5.11 -26.42 5.30
N ALA A 362 6.44 -26.53 5.25
CA ALA A 362 7.17 -27.80 5.24
C ALA A 362 7.49 -28.33 6.65
N GLY A 363 7.04 -27.66 7.72
CA GLY A 363 7.26 -28.10 9.11
C GLY A 363 8.73 -28.00 9.57
N LEU A 364 9.53 -27.15 8.94
CA LEU A 364 10.97 -27.02 9.21
C LEU A 364 11.30 -26.03 10.34
N VAL A 365 10.31 -25.31 10.87
CA VAL A 365 10.50 -24.29 11.92
C VAL A 365 11.27 -24.82 13.13
N GLY A 366 10.99 -26.06 13.56
CA GLY A 366 11.66 -26.71 14.69
C GLY A 366 13.02 -27.34 14.37
N THR A 367 13.47 -27.29 13.12
CA THR A 367 14.75 -27.89 12.70
C THR A 367 15.90 -27.07 13.26
N ALA A 368 16.84 -27.73 13.95
CA ALA A 368 18.03 -27.07 14.46
C ALA A 368 19.02 -26.81 13.31
N SER A 369 19.54 -25.59 13.23
CA SER A 369 20.68 -25.24 12.38
C SER A 369 21.98 -25.87 12.90
N ALA A 370 23.08 -25.70 12.16
CA ALA A 370 24.41 -26.19 12.54
C ALA A 370 24.86 -25.70 13.94
N GLY A 371 24.48 -24.47 14.32
CA GLY A 371 24.71 -23.91 15.66
C GLY A 371 23.57 -24.12 16.66
N GLY A 372 22.59 -24.98 16.35
CA GLY A 372 21.50 -25.35 17.26
C GLY A 372 20.30 -24.40 17.32
N GLU A 373 20.29 -23.30 16.55
CA GLU A 373 19.14 -22.40 16.51
C GLU A 373 17.92 -23.05 15.83
N VAL A 374 16.75 -22.88 16.44
CA VAL A 374 15.46 -23.24 15.86
C VAL A 374 14.63 -21.99 15.60
N GLY A 375 13.71 -22.07 14.63
CA GLY A 375 12.73 -21.03 14.36
C GLY A 375 11.55 -21.03 15.34
N THR A 376 11.40 -22.06 16.18
CA THR A 376 10.33 -22.11 17.18
C THR A 376 10.54 -21.02 18.23
N PRO A 377 9.53 -20.17 18.52
CA PRO A 377 9.65 -19.12 19.52
C PRO A 377 9.95 -19.66 20.92
N PRO A 378 10.80 -18.98 21.72
CA PRO A 378 11.07 -19.40 23.10
C PRO A 378 9.77 -19.40 23.92
N SER A 379 9.51 -20.45 24.70
CA SER A 379 8.33 -20.55 25.58
C SER A 379 8.30 -19.50 26.68
N SER A 380 9.45 -18.90 26.99
CA SER A 380 9.61 -17.79 27.94
C SER A 380 9.30 -16.40 27.34
N CYS A 381 9.01 -16.32 26.03
CA CYS A 381 8.47 -15.13 25.39
C CYS A 381 6.95 -15.12 25.46
N GLN A 382 6.33 -14.03 24.99
CA GLN A 382 4.89 -14.01 24.73
C GLN A 382 4.49 -15.14 23.75
N PRO A 383 3.25 -15.66 23.84
CA PRO A 383 2.76 -16.66 22.89
C PRO A 383 2.90 -16.17 21.44
N PRO A 384 3.29 -17.04 20.49
CA PRO A 384 3.41 -16.64 19.10
C PRO A 384 2.07 -16.23 18.50
N VAL A 385 2.10 -15.18 17.69
CA VAL A 385 0.93 -14.76 16.92
C VAL A 385 0.92 -15.49 15.58
N THR A 386 -0.17 -16.22 15.32
CA THR A 386 -0.36 -17.02 14.10
C THR A 386 -1.49 -16.53 13.20
N THR A 387 -2.30 -15.57 13.68
CA THR A 387 -3.42 -14.98 12.92
C THR A 387 -2.95 -14.04 11.81
N VAL A 388 -1.75 -13.48 11.95
CA VAL A 388 -1.12 -12.59 10.97
C VAL A 388 0.37 -12.91 10.88
N ASP A 389 0.96 -12.62 9.72
CA ASP A 389 2.40 -12.75 9.56
C ASP A 389 3.15 -11.58 10.22
N ARG A 390 3.72 -11.85 11.39
CA ARG A 390 4.43 -10.85 12.20
C ARG A 390 5.74 -10.37 11.58
N ARG A 391 6.27 -11.00 10.53
CA ARG A 391 7.46 -10.48 9.84
C ARG A 391 7.15 -9.56 8.67
N LEU A 392 5.87 -9.42 8.31
CA LEU A 392 5.45 -8.41 7.34
C LEU A 392 5.26 -7.06 8.03
N LEU A 393 5.90 -6.05 7.46
CA LEU A 393 5.61 -4.65 7.66
C LEU A 393 4.73 -4.18 6.53
N TYR A 394 3.76 -3.36 6.90
CA TYR A 394 2.84 -2.77 5.97
C TYR A 394 3.07 -1.27 6.06
N GLY A 395 3.37 -0.63 4.93
CA GLY A 395 3.64 0.80 4.86
C GLY A 395 3.01 1.49 3.65
N ALA A 396 2.57 2.73 3.83
CA ALA A 396 2.22 3.60 2.72
C ALA A 396 3.49 4.00 1.95
N LEU A 397 3.53 3.79 0.64
CA LEU A 397 4.61 4.27 -0.22
C LEU A 397 4.29 5.66 -0.72
N LEU A 398 5.23 6.59 -0.51
CA LEU A 398 5.15 7.98 -0.94
C LEU A 398 6.26 8.26 -1.95
N ASP A 399 5.93 8.93 -3.05
CA ASP A 399 6.93 9.48 -3.98
C ASP A 399 7.50 10.78 -3.37
N CYS A 400 8.39 10.62 -2.39
CA CYS A 400 8.88 11.70 -1.53
C CYS A 400 9.59 12.81 -2.30
N SER A 401 10.32 12.48 -3.37
CA SER A 401 11.01 13.47 -4.20
C SER A 401 10.00 14.31 -5.00
N ALA A 402 8.97 13.67 -5.57
CA ALA A 402 7.90 14.34 -6.28
C ALA A 402 7.05 15.21 -5.34
N LEU A 403 6.78 14.72 -4.13
CA LEU A 403 6.09 15.49 -3.09
C LEU A 403 6.86 16.75 -2.70
N GLN A 404 8.17 16.63 -2.51
CA GLN A 404 9.04 17.76 -2.19
C GLN A 404 9.11 18.76 -3.35
N ALA A 405 9.21 18.29 -4.60
CA ALA A 405 9.17 19.13 -5.79
C ALA A 405 7.82 19.87 -5.93
N ALA A 406 6.73 19.26 -5.48
CA ALA A 406 5.40 19.88 -5.42
C ALA A 406 5.21 20.85 -4.24
N GLY A 407 6.26 21.10 -3.44
CA GLY A 407 6.23 22.03 -2.31
C GLY A 407 5.81 21.42 -0.97
N ASN A 408 5.62 20.10 -0.90
CA ASN A 408 5.35 19.42 0.37
C ASN A 408 6.67 19.20 1.12
N ASN A 409 6.96 20.05 2.10
CA ASN A 409 8.11 19.85 2.98
C ASN A 409 7.84 18.67 3.91
N LEU A 410 8.40 17.50 3.58
CA LEU A 410 8.36 16.30 4.43
C LEU A 410 9.22 16.54 5.68
N ASN A 411 8.62 17.08 6.74
CA ASN A 411 9.32 17.49 7.97
C ASN A 411 8.76 16.82 9.23
N GLY A 412 8.31 15.57 9.11
CA GLY A 412 7.81 14.75 10.21
C GLY A 412 6.43 15.13 10.75
N ASN A 413 5.87 16.28 10.35
CA ASN A 413 4.49 16.73 10.66
C ASN A 413 3.78 17.24 9.40
N SER A 414 3.99 16.57 8.26
CA SER A 414 3.28 16.87 7.02
C SER A 414 1.89 16.23 7.05
N THR A 415 0.90 16.93 6.49
CA THR A 415 -0.50 16.48 6.44
C THR A 415 -0.95 16.29 4.99
N ASN A 416 -1.96 15.44 4.77
CA ASN A 416 -2.59 15.21 3.48
C ASN A 416 -1.61 14.82 2.35
N LEU A 417 -0.63 13.98 2.66
CA LEU A 417 0.29 13.47 1.65
C LEU A 417 -0.39 12.38 0.81
N PRO A 418 -0.43 12.51 -0.53
CA PRO A 418 -0.99 11.47 -1.38
C PRO A 418 -0.10 10.22 -1.37
N VAL A 419 -0.74 9.06 -1.26
CA VAL A 419 -0.09 7.75 -1.25
C VAL A 419 0.02 7.22 -2.68
N LYS A 420 1.21 6.76 -3.06
CA LYS A 420 1.46 6.14 -4.38
C LYS A 420 0.88 4.72 -4.44
N ALA A 421 1.14 3.94 -3.40
CA ALA A 421 0.60 2.58 -3.20
C ALA A 421 0.76 2.19 -1.73
N PHE A 422 0.01 1.20 -1.26
CA PHE A 422 0.36 0.49 -0.03
C PHE A 422 1.21 -0.73 -0.38
N ALA A 423 2.15 -1.09 0.48
CA ALA A 423 3.05 -2.21 0.24
C ALA A 423 3.29 -3.05 1.47
N SER A 424 3.56 -4.34 1.24
CA SER A 424 4.07 -5.26 2.25
C SER A 424 5.55 -5.52 2.05
N PHE A 425 6.27 -5.53 3.15
CA PHE A 425 7.71 -5.67 3.22
C PHE A 425 8.06 -6.74 4.26
N PHE A 426 8.86 -7.72 3.88
CA PHE A 426 9.31 -8.76 4.78
C PHE A 426 10.58 -8.32 5.51
N ILE A 427 10.55 -8.28 6.84
CA ILE A 427 11.75 -7.99 7.65
C ILE A 427 12.61 -9.24 7.73
N THR A 428 13.84 -9.13 7.25
CA THR A 428 14.72 -10.30 7.09
C THR A 428 15.56 -10.59 8.33
N GLU A 429 15.84 -9.57 9.15
CA GLU A 429 16.71 -9.67 10.33
C GLU A 429 16.30 -8.69 11.45
N PRO A 430 16.69 -8.98 12.70
CA PRO A 430 16.51 -8.06 13.82
C PRO A 430 17.17 -6.70 13.58
N VAL A 431 16.55 -5.65 14.12
CA VAL A 431 17.05 -4.28 14.06
C VAL A 431 18.16 -4.10 15.09
N GLY A 432 19.31 -3.63 14.62
CA GLY A 432 20.46 -3.31 15.45
C GLY A 432 20.26 -2.08 16.33
N GLY A 433 21.18 -1.91 17.29
CA GLY A 433 21.18 -0.76 18.21
C GLY A 433 21.29 0.59 17.49
N ALA A 434 20.99 1.68 18.20
CA ALA A 434 21.07 3.05 17.67
C ALA A 434 22.42 3.42 17.03
N SER A 435 23.52 2.77 17.44
CA SER A 435 24.85 2.91 16.83
C SER A 435 24.94 2.41 15.38
N THR A 436 23.97 1.62 14.93
CA THR A 436 23.84 1.12 13.56
C THR A 436 22.79 1.89 12.74
N GLY A 437 22.30 3.02 13.25
CA GLY A 437 21.30 3.86 12.58
C GLY A 437 19.87 3.36 12.66
N ALA A 438 19.59 2.30 13.43
CA ALA A 438 18.28 1.65 13.53
C ALA A 438 17.69 1.28 12.16
N SER A 439 18.55 0.87 11.22
CA SER A 439 18.16 0.45 9.89
C SER A 439 17.30 -0.82 9.94
N VAL A 440 16.23 -0.86 9.14
CA VAL A 440 15.39 -2.05 8.98
C VAL A 440 15.69 -2.64 7.60
N MET A 441 16.17 -3.88 7.58
CA MET A 441 16.39 -4.60 6.32
C MET A 441 15.10 -5.29 5.91
N VAL A 442 14.63 -4.96 4.71
CA VAL A 442 13.38 -5.48 4.19
C VAL A 442 13.50 -5.98 2.76
N GLU A 443 12.62 -6.89 2.39
CA GLU A 443 12.40 -7.35 1.02
C GLU A 443 10.98 -6.97 0.61
N LEU A 444 10.78 -6.43 -0.60
CA LEU A 444 9.44 -6.13 -1.10
C LEU A 444 8.67 -7.45 -1.29
N VAL A 445 7.41 -7.51 -0.83
CA VAL A 445 6.56 -8.70 -0.99
C VAL A 445 5.45 -8.41 -1.98
N ASP A 446 4.71 -7.32 -1.76
CA ASP A 446 3.59 -6.95 -2.61
C ASP A 446 3.28 -5.45 -2.55
N ILE A 447 2.53 -4.97 -3.54
CA ILE A 447 1.97 -3.61 -3.60
C ILE A 447 0.48 -3.68 -3.94
N THR A 448 -0.29 -2.68 -3.52
CA THR A 448 -1.65 -2.49 -3.99
C THR A 448 -1.66 -1.91 -5.41
N GLY A 449 -2.72 -2.19 -6.16
CA GLY A 449 -2.89 -1.68 -7.51
C GLY A 449 -2.10 -2.47 -8.56
N ARG A 450 -1.76 -1.82 -9.67
CA ARG A 450 -1.17 -2.49 -10.84
C ARG A 450 0.19 -3.12 -10.52
N GLY A 451 0.37 -4.37 -10.91
CA GLY A 451 1.61 -5.13 -10.71
C GLY A 451 1.70 -5.80 -9.33
N GLY A 452 0.73 -5.57 -8.45
CA GLY A 452 0.53 -6.33 -7.23
C GLY A 452 0.09 -7.77 -7.48
N GLN A 453 0.27 -8.61 -6.47
CA GLN A 453 -0.07 -10.04 -6.43
C GLN A 453 -1.39 -10.31 -5.69
N GLY A 454 -2.09 -9.25 -5.25
CA GLY A 454 -3.39 -9.34 -4.58
C GLY A 454 -3.35 -9.78 -3.11
N THR A 455 -2.16 -9.89 -2.50
CA THR A 455 -2.04 -10.29 -1.09
C THR A 455 -2.49 -9.19 -0.12
N LEU A 456 -2.59 -7.96 -0.63
CA LEU A 456 -3.02 -6.78 0.11
C LEU A 456 -4.52 -6.48 -0.03
N ASP A 457 -5.25 -7.17 -0.91
CA ASP A 457 -6.65 -6.86 -1.23
C ASP A 457 -7.58 -6.97 -0.01
N ASN A 458 -7.28 -7.86 0.93
CA ASN A 458 -8.06 -8.01 2.16
C ASN A 458 -7.91 -6.81 3.11
N PHE A 459 -6.80 -6.09 3.02
CA PHE A 459 -6.54 -4.87 3.80
C PHE A 459 -7.10 -3.63 3.11
N LEU A 460 -7.23 -3.68 1.79
CA LEU A 460 -7.77 -2.63 0.96
C LEU A 460 -9.27 -2.43 1.22
N ARG A 461 -9.69 -1.18 1.19
CA ARG A 461 -11.09 -0.75 1.18
C ARG A 461 -11.24 0.22 0.03
N ASP A 462 -11.81 -0.29 -1.05
CA ASP A 462 -12.10 0.45 -2.27
C ASP A 462 -13.59 0.80 -2.30
N GLU A 463 -13.87 2.10 -2.31
CA GLU A 463 -15.22 2.62 -2.24
C GLU A 463 -15.41 3.63 -3.38
N ALA A 464 -16.12 3.21 -4.42
CA ALA A 464 -16.72 4.13 -5.37
C ALA A 464 -18.06 4.61 -4.79
N GLN A 465 -18.20 5.93 -4.59
CA GLN A 465 -19.44 6.50 -4.05
C GLN A 465 -20.00 7.61 -4.93
N LEU A 466 -21.32 7.78 -4.86
CA LEU A 466 -22.03 8.90 -5.47
C LEU A 466 -21.98 10.12 -4.53
N TYR A 467 -21.77 11.28 -5.13
CA TYR A 467 -21.87 12.59 -4.49
C TYR A 467 -23.06 13.31 -5.11
N ARG A 468 -23.92 13.91 -4.27
CA ARG A 468 -25.18 14.51 -4.68
C ARG A 468 -25.22 15.98 -4.36
#